data_AF-A0A260BND0-F1
#
_entry.id   AF-A0A260BND0-F1
#
_cell.length_a   1.000
_cell.length_b   1.000
_cell.length_c   1.000
_cell.angle_alpha   90.00
_cell.angle_beta   90.00
_cell.angle_gamma   90.00
#
_symmetry.space_group_name_H-M   'P 1'
#
loop_
_entity.id
_entity.type
_entity.pdbx_description
1 polymer ?
#
loop_
_entity_poly.entity_id
_entity_poly.type
_entity_poly.pdbx_seq_one_letter_code
_entity_poly.pdbx_strand_id
1 'polypeptide(L)'
;MRATVAEVEAKADTLAQRLRTLDKTVGDELLVDGWQGIAASAYDESWIEWRHGAENIIGALRDLAQLLRAAADDYEQTDNDTSVVVANAAGSRIDI
;
A
#
# COMPACT_ATOMS: atom_id res chain seq x y z
N MET A 1 11.52 2.57 10.12
CA MET A 1 11.12 2.04 8.80
C MET A 1 9.93 1.10 8.89
N ARG A 2 9.99 0.00 9.65
CA ARG A 2 8.89 -0.97 9.81
C ARG A 2 7.54 -0.35 10.23
N ALA A 3 7.55 0.61 11.16
CA ALA A 3 6.33 1.33 11.56
C ALA A 3 5.70 2.16 10.43
N THR A 4 6.52 2.79 9.59
CA THR A 4 6.07 3.56 8.42
C THR A 4 5.47 2.64 7.35
N VAL A 5 6.08 1.48 7.11
CA VAL A 5 5.54 0.44 6.21
C VAL A 5 4.15 0.01 6.67
N ALA A 6 4.01 -0.32 7.96
CA ALA A 6 2.74 -0.73 8.53
C ALA A 6 1.66 0.37 8.43
N GLU A 7 2.04 1.63 8.59
CA GLU A 7 1.12 2.75 8.41
C GLU A 7 0.63 2.87 6.95
N VAL A 8 1.51 2.72 5.97
CA VAL A 8 1.14 2.77 4.54
C VAL A 8 0.21 1.62 4.17
N GLU A 9 0.49 0.40 4.63
CA GLU A 9 -0.38 -0.77 4.41
C GLU A 9 -1.76 -0.56 5.03
N ALA A 10 -1.82 -0.08 6.28
CA ALA A 10 -3.09 0.19 6.96
C ALA A 10 -3.93 1.24 6.22
N LYS A 11 -3.30 2.27 5.65
CA LYS A 11 -4.00 3.26 4.82
C LYS A 11 -4.51 2.64 3.51
N ALA A 12 -3.69 1.83 2.83
CA ALA A 12 -4.09 1.16 1.59
C ALA A 12 -5.31 0.24 1.83
N ASP A 13 -5.33 -0.50 2.94
CA ASP A 13 -6.44 -1.38 3.29
C ASP A 13 -7.70 -0.60 3.67
N THR A 14 -7.54 0.50 4.41
CA THR A 14 -8.65 1.41 4.73
C THR A 14 -9.28 1.98 3.45
N LEU A 15 -8.46 2.41 2.49
CA LEU A 15 -8.94 2.90 1.20
C LEU A 15 -9.65 1.81 0.40
N ALA A 16 -9.10 0.59 0.36
CA ALA A 16 -9.73 -0.54 -0.30
C ALA A 16 -11.08 -0.90 0.32
N GLN A 17 -11.21 -0.85 1.64
CA GLN A 17 -12.49 -1.11 2.32
C GLN A 17 -13.53 -0.02 2.03
N ARG A 18 -13.11 1.25 2.03
CA ARG A 18 -13.98 2.37 1.66
C ARG A 18 -14.44 2.29 0.21
N LEU A 19 -13.53 1.94 -0.70
CA LEU A 19 -13.86 1.76 -2.11
C LEU A 19 -14.90 0.66 -2.31
N ARG A 20 -14.74 -0.51 -1.68
CA ARG A 20 -15.74 -1.59 -1.72
C ARG A 20 -17.10 -1.15 -1.15
N THR A 21 -17.09 -0.34 -0.11
CA THR A 21 -18.33 0.18 0.49
C THR A 21 -19.04 1.11 -0.48
N LEU A 22 -18.29 2.03 -1.11
CA LEU A 22 -18.84 2.95 -2.08
C LEU A 22 -19.33 2.24 -3.35
N ASP A 23 -18.60 1.23 -3.83
CA ASP A 23 -19.00 0.41 -4.97
C ASP A 23 -20.34 -0.29 -4.72
N LYS A 24 -20.56 -0.81 -3.51
CA LYS A 24 -21.85 -1.37 -3.11
C LYS A 24 -22.96 -0.32 -3.07
N THR A 25 -22.73 0.87 -2.54
CA THR A 25 -23.78 1.89 -2.43
C THR A 25 -24.06 2.61 -3.76
N VAL A 26 -23.02 2.89 -4.54
CA VAL A 26 -23.14 3.68 -5.78
C VAL A 26 -23.41 2.77 -6.96
N GLY A 27 -22.68 1.65 -7.07
CA GLY A 27 -22.86 0.67 -8.13
C GLY A 27 -24.16 -0.12 -7.98
N ASP A 28 -24.45 -0.67 -6.79
CA ASP A 28 -25.65 -1.48 -6.62
C ASP A 28 -26.89 -0.65 -6.27
N GLU A 29 -26.84 0.27 -5.30
CA GLU A 29 -28.08 0.92 -4.81
C GLU A 29 -28.57 2.06 -5.72
N LEU A 30 -27.67 2.82 -6.36
CA LEU A 30 -28.06 3.96 -7.20
C LEU A 30 -28.60 3.54 -8.59
N LEU A 31 -28.09 2.43 -9.14
CA LEU A 31 -28.44 1.93 -10.48
C LEU A 31 -29.60 0.92 -10.45
N VAL A 32 -29.83 0.24 -9.32
CA VAL A 32 -30.95 -0.70 -9.17
C VAL A 32 -32.27 0.02 -8.84
N ASP A 33 -32.24 1.15 -8.12
CA ASP A 33 -33.45 1.79 -7.58
C ASP A 33 -34.11 2.84 -8.52
N GLY A 34 -33.80 2.78 -9.82
CA GLY A 34 -34.63 3.42 -10.86
C GLY A 34 -34.09 4.69 -11.52
N TRP A 35 -32.82 5.05 -11.32
CA TRP A 35 -32.21 6.17 -12.06
C TRP A 35 -31.79 5.74 -13.47
N GLN A 36 -32.60 6.09 -14.49
CA GLN A 36 -32.35 5.75 -15.90
C GLN A 36 -32.25 7.01 -16.77
N GLY A 37 -31.49 6.92 -17.87
CA GLY A 37 -31.33 7.99 -18.88
C GLY A 37 -29.88 8.44 -19.08
N ILE A 38 -29.65 9.43 -19.95
CA ILE A 38 -28.31 9.89 -20.36
C ILE A 38 -27.46 10.33 -19.16
N ALA A 39 -28.07 10.96 -18.15
CA ALA A 39 -27.38 11.36 -16.92
C ALA A 39 -26.89 10.16 -16.09
N ALA A 40 -27.66 9.06 -16.06
CA ALA A 40 -27.26 7.83 -15.37
C ALA A 40 -26.10 7.14 -16.11
N SER A 41 -26.14 7.10 -17.45
CA SER A 41 -25.05 6.53 -18.25
C SER A 41 -23.75 7.33 -18.16
N ALA A 42 -23.81 8.67 -18.18
CA ALA A 42 -22.63 9.52 -18.02
C ALA A 42 -22.03 9.42 -16.61
N TYR A 43 -22.87 9.23 -15.60
CA TYR A 43 -22.43 9.01 -14.23
C TYR A 43 -21.78 7.62 -14.07
N ASP A 44 -22.33 6.57 -14.69
CA ASP A 44 -21.76 5.22 -14.68
C ASP A 44 -20.36 5.20 -15.31
N GLU A 45 -20.18 5.84 -16.46
CA GLU A 45 -18.86 5.98 -17.11
C GLU A 45 -17.84 6.71 -16.21
N SER A 46 -18.25 7.86 -15.65
CA SER A 46 -17.41 8.65 -14.74
C SER A 46 -17.08 7.89 -13.44
N TRP A 47 -18.03 7.08 -12.95
CA TRP A 47 -17.87 6.22 -11.77
C TRP A 47 -16.85 5.12 -12.02
N ILE A 48 -16.94 4.43 -13.16
CA ILE A 48 -15.99 3.38 -13.54
C ILE A 48 -14.57 3.94 -13.65
N GLU A 49 -14.40 5.10 -14.32
CA GLU A 49 -13.09 5.75 -14.45
C GLU A 49 -12.51 6.11 -13.07
N TRP A 50 -13.33 6.73 -12.22
CA TRP A 50 -12.92 7.08 -10.86
C TRP A 50 -12.54 5.85 -10.03
N ARG A 51 -13.34 4.77 -10.08
CA ARG A 51 -13.08 3.52 -9.35
C ARG A 51 -11.76 2.91 -9.80
N HIS A 52 -11.49 2.82 -11.10
CA HIS A 52 -10.21 2.35 -11.61
C HIS A 52 -9.04 3.22 -11.14
N GLY A 53 -9.20 4.54 -11.14
CA GLY A 53 -8.19 5.45 -10.59
C GLY A 53 -7.89 5.18 -9.11
N ALA A 54 -8.93 4.95 -8.31
CA ALA A 54 -8.80 4.61 -6.89
C ALA A 54 -8.09 3.27 -6.68
N GLU A 55 -8.43 2.24 -7.48
CA GLU A 55 -7.76 0.93 -7.48
C GLU A 55 -6.26 1.07 -7.79
N ASN A 56 -5.91 1.89 -8.79
CA ASN A 56 -4.52 2.17 -9.16
C ASN A 56 -3.73 2.81 -8.01
N ILE A 57 -4.32 3.79 -7.30
CA ILE A 57 -3.68 4.43 -6.14
C ILE A 57 -3.46 3.42 -5.01
N ILE A 58 -4.45 2.57 -4.73
CA ILE A 58 -4.35 1.52 -3.71
C ILE A 58 -3.22 0.54 -4.07
N GLY A 59 -3.13 0.14 -5.33
CA GLY A 59 -2.05 -0.70 -5.85
C GLY A 59 -0.68 -0.06 -5.62
N ALA A 60 -0.50 1.19 -6.06
CA ALA A 60 0.75 1.92 -5.89
C ALA A 60 1.18 2.06 -4.42
N LEU A 61 0.23 2.27 -3.49
CA LEU A 61 0.52 2.31 -2.05
C LEU A 61 1.03 0.96 -1.52
N ARG A 62 0.47 -0.15 -2.01
CA ARG A 62 0.93 -1.50 -1.65
C ARG A 62 2.31 -1.80 -2.21
N ASP A 63 2.58 -1.41 -3.45
CA ASP A 63 3.89 -1.57 -4.06
C ASP A 63 4.95 -0.76 -3.31
N LEU A 64 4.62 0.49 -2.95
CA LEU A 64 5.48 1.31 -2.11
C LEU A 64 5.76 0.66 -0.76
N ALA A 65 4.76 0.11 -0.08
CA ALA A 65 4.95 -0.60 1.17
C ALA A 65 5.91 -1.80 1.01
N GLN A 66 5.80 -2.56 -0.08
CA GLN A 66 6.70 -3.68 -0.38
C GLN A 66 8.14 -3.21 -0.61
N LEU A 67 8.35 -2.16 -1.41
CA LEU A 67 9.67 -1.59 -1.66
C LEU A 67 10.30 -1.06 -0.37
N LEU A 68 9.51 -0.36 0.46
CA LEU A 68 9.95 0.16 1.75
C LEU A 68 10.30 -0.96 2.74
N ARG A 69 9.61 -2.11 2.68
CA ARG A 69 9.95 -3.30 3.47
C ARG A 69 11.27 -3.91 3.00
N ALA A 70 11.44 -4.13 1.70
CA ALA A 70 12.69 -4.66 1.15
C ALA A 70 13.89 -3.79 1.52
N ALA A 71 13.75 -2.47 1.39
CA ALA A 71 14.80 -1.54 1.79
C ALA A 71 15.10 -1.56 3.31
N ALA A 72 14.10 -1.82 4.15
CA ALA A 72 14.29 -1.97 5.59
C ALA A 72 15.08 -3.25 5.91
N ASP A 73 14.72 -4.36 5.27
CA ASP A 73 15.36 -5.66 5.45
C ASP A 73 16.83 -5.61 4.99
N ASP A 74 17.12 -4.99 3.84
CA ASP A 74 18.48 -4.78 3.33
C ASP A 74 19.35 -3.95 4.30
N TYR A 75 18.75 -2.92 4.92
CA TYR A 75 19.46 -2.07 5.87
C TYR A 75 19.80 -2.83 7.16
N GLU A 76 18.85 -3.59 7.71
CA GLU A 76 19.07 -4.42 8.90
C GLU A 76 20.10 -5.52 8.64
N GLN A 77 20.11 -6.12 7.45
CA GLN A 77 21.12 -7.10 7.09
C GLN A 77 22.53 -6.47 7.02
N THR A 78 22.65 -5.31 6.38
CA THR A 78 23.92 -4.58 6.29
C THR A 78 24.47 -4.19 7.66
N ASP A 79 23.60 -3.74 8.58
CA ASP A 79 24.00 -3.38 9.95
C ASP A 79 24.48 -4.59 10.75
N ASN A 80 23.78 -5.73 10.62
CA ASN A 80 24.20 -6.98 11.26
C ASN A 80 25.55 -7.47 10.75
N ASP A 81 25.77 -7.48 9.43
CA ASP A 81 27.04 -7.89 8.83
C ASP A 81 28.19 -6.98 9.27
N THR A 82 27.95 -5.68 9.33
CA THR A 82 28.92 -4.69 9.82
C THR A 82 29.25 -4.92 11.29
N SER A 83 28.24 -5.17 12.13
CA SER A 83 28.42 -5.47 13.56
C SER A 83 29.28 -6.72 13.78
N VAL A 84 29.05 -7.79 13.00
CA VAL A 84 29.86 -9.01 13.05
C VAL A 84 31.32 -8.72 12.67
N VAL A 85 31.56 -7.96 11.60
CA VAL A 85 32.92 -7.60 11.17
C VAL A 85 33.63 -6.76 12.23
N VAL A 86 32.96 -5.77 12.81
CA VAL A 86 33.52 -4.92 13.86
C VAL A 86 33.81 -5.73 15.13
N ALA A 87 32.91 -6.63 15.54
CA ALA A 87 33.13 -7.49 16.69
C ALA A 87 34.35 -8.42 16.50
N ASN A 88 34.48 -9.01 15.31
CA ASN A 88 35.64 -9.85 14.98
C ASN A 88 36.96 -9.06 14.93
N ALA A 89 36.93 -7.85 14.37
CA ALA A 89 38.10 -6.97 14.33
C ALA A 89 38.51 -6.49 15.74
N ALA A 90 37.54 -6.24 16.63
CA ALA A 90 37.79 -5.88 18.01
C ALA A 90 38.37 -7.05 18.82
N GLY A 91 37.86 -8.28 18.62
CA GLY A 91 38.40 -9.49 19.22
C GLY A 91 39.85 -9.73 18.81
N SER A 92 40.14 -9.71 17.50
CA SER A 92 41.51 -9.94 16.99
C SER A 92 42.55 -8.91 17.48
N ARG A 93 42.12 -7.71 17.91
CA ARG A 93 43.01 -6.66 18.41
C ARG A 93 43.39 -6.80 19.87
N ILE A 94 42.75 -7.68 20.62
CA ILE A 94 43.05 -7.96 22.05
C ILE A 94 44.06 -9.12 22.17
N ASP A 95 44.29 -9.85 21.08
CA ASP A 95 45.08 -11.08 21.04
C ASP A 95 46.58 -10.84 20.69
N ILE A 96 47.03 -9.58 20.62
CA ILE A 96 48.41 -9.15 20.31
C ILE A 96 48.90 -8.19 21.40
#